data_AF-A0AA38KDZ2-F1
#
_entry.id   AF-A0AA38KDZ2-F1
#
_cell.length_a   1.000
_cell.length_b   1.000
_cell.length_c   1.000
_cell.angle_alpha   90.00
_cell.angle_beta   90.00
_cell.angle_gamma   90.00
#
_symmetry.space_group_name_H-M   'P 1'
#
loop_
_entity.id
_entity.type
_entity.pdbx_description
1 polymer ?
#
loop_
_entity_poly.entity_id
_entity_poly.type
_entity_poly.pdbx_seq_one_letter_code
_entity_poly.pdbx_strand_id
1 'polypeptide(L)'
;MSPPEPPTSSDNQSRADTIGDESNNRRTRRDRPEEEIDNLRHKNDVGSSGEHSDEPNPREIRPLPTRKPMPEPQPSDHVRDPTHGDEYPYGKLTKANQKNLEQKPAGFGINFTNSALPRPYVPTPLLLKNMKDFQREHIAKDRDNILGLVPYGAGPRWEAKYYPRALAAIRDWITQVDFEGKGKCQVSRAEAQTSKDMRDFGNPWTIILYDISPPFRAWLLDLGVVALSEPGATFMVHSFDEKNMSWVLLNFWGPAVEEGEEECIEALTEIKRKIFDDRAVVNVVRELVANKSLEGEYPDLAKKSHKQIVAMLTSSFRLVYIPSNDRNGDPHPRFQLRGRPISTDREIQRKWVMALRSIKYN
;
A
#
# COMPACT_ATOMS: atom_id res chain seq x y z
N MET A 1 -60.15 31.44 -9.31
CA MET A 1 -58.74 31.87 -9.20
C MET A 1 -57.90 30.62 -9.33
N SER A 2 -57.41 30.38 -10.54
CA SER A 2 -56.62 29.19 -10.87
C SER A 2 -55.12 29.48 -10.63
N PRO A 3 -54.34 28.53 -10.12
CA PRO A 3 -52.91 28.73 -9.92
C PRO A 3 -52.17 28.77 -11.27
N PRO A 4 -51.07 29.53 -11.38
CA PRO A 4 -50.32 29.67 -12.62
C PRO A 4 -49.48 28.41 -12.92
N GLU A 5 -49.45 28.04 -14.20
CA GLU A 5 -48.61 26.97 -14.74
C GLU A 5 -47.11 27.29 -14.61
N PRO A 6 -46.25 26.29 -14.35
CA PRO A 6 -44.80 26.47 -14.36
C PRO A 6 -44.25 26.51 -15.80
N PRO A 7 -43.18 27.28 -16.06
CA PRO A 7 -42.59 27.40 -17.38
C PRO A 7 -41.81 26.13 -17.77
N THR A 8 -42.11 25.62 -18.96
CA THR A 8 -41.31 24.65 -19.70
C THR A 8 -40.11 25.34 -20.33
N SER A 9 -38.88 24.96 -19.93
CA SER A 9 -37.68 25.29 -20.70
C SER A 9 -37.03 24.01 -21.26
N SER A 10 -37.26 23.80 -22.55
CA SER A 10 -36.34 23.11 -23.45
C SER A 10 -35.05 23.92 -23.57
N ASP A 11 -33.88 23.29 -23.41
CA ASP A 11 -32.91 23.20 -24.51
C ASP A 11 -31.66 22.42 -24.11
N ASN A 12 -31.43 21.38 -24.91
CA ASN A 12 -30.23 20.58 -25.01
C ASN A 12 -29.04 21.44 -25.44
N GLN A 13 -27.94 21.38 -24.70
CA GLN A 13 -26.60 21.46 -25.29
C GLN A 13 -25.71 20.36 -24.71
N SER A 14 -25.61 19.29 -25.49
CA SER A 14 -24.61 18.23 -25.36
C SER A 14 -23.21 18.81 -25.55
N ARG A 15 -22.40 18.82 -24.49
CA ARG A 15 -20.94 18.97 -24.59
C ARG A 15 -20.29 17.62 -24.37
N ALA A 16 -19.69 17.11 -25.44
CA ALA A 16 -18.75 16.01 -25.40
C ALA A 16 -17.44 16.52 -24.78
N ASP A 17 -17.14 16.09 -23.57
CA ASP A 17 -15.84 16.37 -22.95
C ASP A 17 -14.81 15.35 -23.46
N THR A 18 -13.91 15.90 -24.28
CA THR A 18 -12.71 15.28 -24.80
C THR A 18 -11.76 14.94 -23.66
N ILE A 19 -11.30 13.69 -23.64
CA ILE A 19 -10.24 13.18 -22.75
C ILE A 19 -8.97 13.99 -23.03
N GLY A 20 -8.55 14.78 -22.03
CA GLY A 20 -7.36 15.62 -22.11
C GLY A 20 -6.07 14.79 -22.14
N ASP A 21 -5.32 14.97 -23.22
CA ASP A 21 -3.92 14.59 -23.37
C ASP A 21 -3.07 15.20 -22.26
N GLU A 22 -2.42 14.35 -21.46
CA GLU A 22 -1.36 14.75 -20.54
C GLU A 22 -0.12 15.15 -21.33
N SER A 23 0.08 16.47 -21.42
CA SER A 23 1.23 17.12 -22.02
C SER A 23 2.57 16.70 -21.39
N ASN A 24 3.43 16.21 -22.28
CA ASN A 24 4.87 15.98 -22.15
C ASN A 24 5.60 17.05 -21.32
N ASN A 25 6.11 16.65 -20.15
CA ASN A 25 7.08 17.45 -19.40
C ASN A 25 8.50 17.12 -19.89
N ARG A 26 9.00 17.94 -20.83
CA ARG A 26 10.37 17.94 -21.34
C ARG A 26 11.37 18.11 -20.19
N ARG A 27 12.08 17.02 -19.84
CA ARG A 27 13.26 17.08 -18.98
C ARG A 27 14.42 17.70 -19.78
N THR A 28 14.85 18.88 -19.34
CA THR A 28 16.13 19.48 -19.72
C THR A 28 17.28 18.58 -19.26
N ARG A 29 17.99 18.02 -20.24
CA ARG A 29 19.21 17.23 -20.13
C ARG A 29 20.31 18.15 -19.60
N ARG A 30 20.80 17.91 -18.38
CA ARG A 30 22.03 18.52 -17.88
C ARG A 30 23.20 17.70 -18.40
N ASP A 31 24.04 18.34 -19.20
CA ASP A 31 25.35 17.83 -19.61
C ASP A 31 26.21 17.58 -18.36
N ARG A 32 26.78 16.38 -18.29
CA ARG A 32 27.75 15.99 -17.28
C ARG A 32 29.09 15.81 -18.00
N PRO A 33 30.17 16.45 -17.57
CA PRO A 33 31.47 16.30 -18.22
C PRO A 33 32.01 14.89 -18.01
N GLU A 34 32.54 14.32 -19.08
CA GLU A 34 33.28 13.07 -19.12
C GLU A 34 34.63 13.29 -18.43
N GLU A 35 34.84 12.65 -17.27
CA GLU A 35 36.17 12.50 -16.68
C GLU A 35 36.70 11.09 -16.96
N GLU A 36 37.87 11.09 -17.58
CA GLU A 36 38.84 10.02 -17.80
C GLU A 36 38.80 8.89 -16.74
N ILE A 37 38.49 7.68 -17.21
CA ILE A 37 38.92 6.45 -16.53
C ILE A 37 39.92 5.78 -17.47
N ASP A 38 41.16 6.20 -17.34
CA ASP A 38 42.31 5.54 -17.94
C ASP A 38 43.16 4.92 -16.83
N ASN A 39 43.77 3.78 -17.13
CA ASN A 39 44.82 3.11 -16.37
C ASN A 39 44.46 2.27 -15.13
N LEU A 40 44.03 1.01 -15.34
CA LEU A 40 44.55 -0.13 -14.56
C LEU A 40 44.70 -1.37 -15.47
N ARG A 41 45.73 -1.34 -16.33
CA ARG A 41 46.24 -2.53 -17.02
C ARG A 41 46.96 -3.43 -16.02
N HIS A 42 46.44 -4.63 -15.84
CA HIS A 42 47.10 -5.75 -15.18
C HIS A 42 48.46 -6.04 -15.83
N LYS A 43 49.53 -5.88 -15.06
CA LYS A 43 50.80 -6.59 -15.23
C LYS A 43 50.95 -7.48 -14.01
N ASN A 44 50.84 -8.79 -14.19
CA ASN A 44 51.38 -9.81 -13.29
C ASN A 44 51.43 -11.13 -14.07
N ASP A 45 52.33 -11.18 -15.06
CA ASP A 45 52.81 -12.42 -15.66
C ASP A 45 54.32 -12.46 -15.44
N VAL A 46 54.76 -13.10 -14.35
CA VAL A 46 56.14 -13.58 -14.22
C VAL A 46 56.12 -14.92 -13.47
N GLY A 47 56.29 -15.99 -14.24
CA GLY A 47 57.29 -17.03 -13.99
C GLY A 47 57.18 -17.84 -12.71
N SER A 48 56.63 -19.05 -12.82
CA SER A 48 57.13 -20.19 -12.05
C SER A 48 56.93 -21.47 -12.84
N SER A 49 57.92 -21.77 -13.69
CA SER A 49 58.12 -23.07 -14.33
C SER A 49 58.81 -23.99 -13.32
N GLY A 50 58.03 -24.64 -12.48
CA GLY A 50 58.44 -25.79 -11.68
C GLY A 50 57.75 -27.03 -12.22
N GLU A 51 58.44 -27.79 -13.06
CA GLU A 51 58.03 -29.12 -13.50
C GLU A 51 58.07 -30.09 -12.32
N HIS A 52 56.94 -30.24 -11.62
CA HIS A 52 56.65 -31.43 -10.84
C HIS A 52 55.50 -32.17 -11.53
N SER A 53 55.88 -33.20 -12.29
CA SER A 53 55.00 -34.21 -12.83
C SER A 53 54.51 -35.14 -11.71
N ASP A 54 53.66 -34.62 -10.84
CA ASP A 54 52.79 -35.46 -10.02
C ASP A 54 51.58 -35.83 -10.88
N GLU A 55 51.54 -37.08 -11.35
CA GLU A 55 50.36 -37.63 -12.00
C GLU A 55 49.14 -37.41 -11.10
N PRO A 56 48.14 -36.60 -11.51
CA PRO A 56 46.96 -36.37 -10.70
C PRO A 56 46.21 -37.69 -10.61
N ASN A 57 46.25 -38.28 -9.41
CA ASN A 57 45.50 -39.48 -9.05
C ASN A 57 44.05 -39.33 -9.57
N PRO A 58 43.58 -40.20 -10.49
CA PRO A 58 42.25 -40.09 -11.09
C PRO A 58 41.20 -40.33 -10.02
N ARG A 59 40.82 -39.26 -9.32
CA ARG A 59 39.67 -39.28 -8.42
C ARG A 59 38.46 -39.57 -9.29
N GLU A 60 37.75 -40.65 -8.99
CA GLU A 60 36.44 -40.93 -9.56
C GLU A 60 35.60 -39.65 -9.53
N ILE A 61 35.35 -39.08 -10.70
CA ILE A 61 34.46 -37.93 -10.85
C ILE A 61 33.07 -38.47 -10.53
N ARG A 62 32.67 -38.39 -9.27
CA ARG A 62 31.30 -38.71 -8.89
C ARG A 62 30.40 -37.75 -9.67
N PRO A 63 29.44 -38.25 -10.46
CA PRO A 63 28.53 -37.38 -11.19
C PRO A 63 27.87 -36.44 -10.19
N LEU A 64 27.87 -35.14 -10.51
CA LEU A 64 27.20 -34.15 -9.69
C LEU A 64 25.75 -34.60 -9.51
N PRO A 65 25.21 -34.55 -8.27
CA PRO A 65 23.84 -34.97 -8.03
C PRO A 65 22.92 -34.17 -8.94
N THR A 66 22.27 -34.87 -9.88
CA THR A 66 21.27 -34.29 -10.77
C THR A 66 20.09 -33.86 -9.91
N ARG A 67 19.99 -32.54 -9.67
CA ARG A 67 18.83 -31.98 -8.99
C ARG A 67 17.61 -32.26 -9.85
N LYS A 68 16.62 -32.95 -9.27
CA LYS A 68 15.31 -33.11 -9.92
C LYS A 68 14.80 -31.70 -10.26
N PRO A 69 14.35 -31.45 -11.50
CA PRO A 69 13.76 -30.17 -11.84
C PRO A 69 12.56 -29.93 -10.92
N MET A 70 12.50 -28.74 -10.29
CA MET A 70 11.33 -28.36 -9.52
C MET A 70 10.13 -28.26 -10.47
N PRO A 71 8.93 -28.69 -10.05
CA PRO A 71 7.72 -28.52 -10.85
C PRO A 71 7.50 -27.04 -11.19
N GLU A 72 7.00 -26.78 -12.40
CA GLU A 72 6.61 -25.42 -12.79
C GLU A 72 5.35 -25.00 -12.02
N PRO A 73 5.33 -23.80 -11.43
CA PRO A 73 4.15 -23.28 -10.74
C PRO A 73 3.02 -23.05 -11.74
N GLN A 74 1.78 -23.21 -11.27
CA GLN A 74 0.58 -22.98 -12.06
C GLN A 74 -0.08 -21.65 -11.70
N PRO A 75 -0.72 -20.94 -12.65
CA PRO A 75 -1.45 -19.71 -12.35
C PRO A 75 -2.58 -19.85 -11.33
N SER A 76 -3.14 -21.06 -11.20
CA SER A 76 -4.17 -21.39 -10.21
C SER A 76 -3.63 -21.54 -8.78
N ASP A 77 -2.30 -21.58 -8.60
CA ASP A 77 -1.70 -21.74 -7.29
C ASP A 77 -2.05 -20.54 -6.40
N HIS A 78 -2.45 -20.83 -5.16
CA HIS A 78 -2.83 -19.83 -4.14
C HIS A 78 -3.96 -18.88 -4.57
N VAL A 79 -4.87 -19.31 -5.45
CA VAL A 79 -6.06 -18.53 -5.81
C VAL A 79 -7.13 -18.63 -4.71
N ARG A 80 -7.41 -19.85 -4.24
CA ARG A 80 -8.35 -20.11 -3.13
C ARG A 80 -7.76 -19.79 -1.76
N ASP A 81 -6.48 -20.13 -1.59
CA ASP A 81 -5.73 -19.93 -0.34
C ASP A 81 -4.53 -19.01 -0.55
N PRO A 82 -4.74 -17.67 -0.64
CA PRO A 82 -3.67 -16.71 -0.77
C PRO A 82 -2.74 -16.75 0.45
N THR A 83 -1.44 -16.67 0.19
CA THR A 83 -0.41 -16.60 1.24
C THR A 83 -0.47 -15.26 2.00
N HIS A 84 0.29 -15.15 3.12
CA HIS A 84 0.41 -13.93 3.93
C HIS A 84 -0.92 -13.38 4.47
N GLY A 85 -1.84 -14.27 4.87
CA GLY A 85 -3.14 -13.88 5.43
C GLY A 85 -3.05 -13.13 6.75
N ASP A 86 -2.02 -13.38 7.54
CA ASP A 86 -1.66 -12.69 8.78
C ASP A 86 -1.17 -11.24 8.54
N GLU A 87 -0.50 -11.01 7.42
CA GLU A 87 -0.07 -9.68 7.00
C GLU A 87 -1.18 -8.88 6.33
N TYR A 88 -2.19 -9.54 5.75
CA TYR A 88 -3.28 -8.91 5.01
C TYR A 88 -4.04 -7.87 5.85
N PRO A 89 -3.90 -6.57 5.56
CA PRO A 89 -4.34 -5.54 6.49
C PRO A 89 -5.86 -5.39 6.55
N TYR A 90 -6.58 -5.73 5.48
CA TYR A 90 -8.04 -5.59 5.42
C TYR A 90 -8.79 -6.75 6.10
N GLY A 91 -8.10 -7.82 6.50
CA GLY A 91 -8.66 -8.89 7.33
C GLY A 91 -8.55 -8.62 8.83
N LYS A 92 -7.87 -7.54 9.23
CA LYS A 92 -7.61 -7.24 10.65
C LYS A 92 -8.83 -6.59 11.29
N LEU A 93 -9.09 -6.96 12.54
CA LEU A 93 -10.10 -6.33 13.37
C LEU A 93 -9.46 -5.35 14.35
N THR A 94 -10.23 -4.37 14.83
CA THR A 94 -9.86 -3.59 16.01
C THR A 94 -9.75 -4.52 17.22
N LYS A 95 -8.97 -4.13 18.22
CA LYS A 95 -8.78 -4.88 19.47
C LYS A 95 -8.15 -6.26 19.29
N ALA A 96 -7.37 -6.44 18.23
CA ALA A 96 -6.72 -7.72 17.92
C ALA A 96 -5.79 -8.24 19.03
N ASN A 97 -5.18 -7.34 19.81
CA ASN A 97 -4.31 -7.70 20.93
C ASN A 97 -4.93 -7.25 22.27
N GLN A 98 -5.69 -8.15 22.89
CA GLN A 98 -6.41 -7.88 24.13
C GLN A 98 -5.49 -7.49 25.30
N LYS A 99 -4.26 -8.02 25.33
CA LYS A 99 -3.29 -7.76 26.41
C LYS A 99 -2.99 -6.27 26.57
N ASN A 100 -2.81 -5.56 25.46
CA ASN A 100 -2.52 -4.13 25.53
C ASN A 100 -3.73 -3.33 26.04
N LEU A 101 -4.95 -3.83 25.82
CA LEU A 101 -6.20 -3.19 26.24
C LEU A 101 -6.61 -3.47 27.70
N GLU A 102 -5.92 -4.40 28.37
CA GLU A 102 -6.14 -4.68 29.80
C GLU A 102 -5.76 -3.47 30.67
N GLN A 103 -4.77 -2.68 30.22
CA GLN A 103 -4.45 -1.39 30.82
C GLN A 103 -5.54 -0.38 30.46
N LYS A 104 -6.57 -0.33 31.32
CA LYS A 104 -7.65 0.65 31.20
C LYS A 104 -7.15 1.99 31.73
N PRO A 105 -7.28 3.09 30.97
CA PRO A 105 -7.05 4.42 31.53
C PRO A 105 -7.95 4.64 32.76
N ALA A 106 -7.41 5.21 33.82
CA ALA A 106 -8.21 5.54 34.99
C ALA A 106 -9.21 6.68 34.67
N GLY A 107 -10.28 6.80 35.45
CA GLY A 107 -11.27 7.88 35.28
C GLY A 107 -12.06 7.87 33.97
N PHE A 108 -11.95 6.80 33.17
CA PHE A 108 -12.53 6.77 31.83
C PHE A 108 -13.99 6.29 31.83
N GLY A 109 -14.93 7.23 31.70
CA GLY A 109 -16.38 6.97 31.69
C GLY A 109 -16.99 6.65 30.31
N ILE A 110 -16.21 6.74 29.23
CA ILE A 110 -16.72 6.43 27.89
C ILE A 110 -16.63 4.92 27.69
N ASN A 111 -17.80 4.28 27.55
CA ASN A 111 -17.88 2.88 27.17
C ASN A 111 -17.24 2.69 25.79
N PHE A 112 -16.03 2.13 25.75
CA PHE A 112 -15.49 1.62 24.50
C PHE A 112 -16.45 0.55 24.00
N THR A 113 -16.83 0.61 22.72
CA THR A 113 -17.60 -0.48 22.11
C THR A 113 -16.85 -1.79 22.31
N ASN A 114 -17.44 -2.78 22.97
CA ASN A 114 -16.80 -4.09 23.17
C ASN A 114 -16.70 -4.89 21.86
N SER A 115 -17.35 -4.41 20.79
CA SER A 115 -17.32 -5.06 19.49
C SER A 115 -15.98 -4.88 18.80
N ALA A 116 -15.48 -5.97 18.21
CA ALA A 116 -14.40 -5.92 17.23
C ALA A 116 -14.99 -5.48 15.88
N LEU A 117 -14.44 -4.41 15.31
CA LEU A 117 -14.86 -3.86 14.03
C LEU A 117 -13.78 -4.13 12.97
N PRO A 118 -14.12 -4.25 11.68
CA PRO A 118 -13.12 -4.26 10.61
C PRO A 118 -12.22 -3.04 10.71
N ARG A 119 -10.90 -3.24 10.71
CA ARG A 119 -9.92 -2.16 10.79
C ARG A 119 -9.67 -1.61 9.38
N PRO A 120 -10.05 -0.35 9.09
CA PRO A 120 -9.73 0.22 7.80
C PRO A 120 -8.22 0.41 7.68
N TYR A 121 -7.70 0.21 6.48
CA TYR A 121 -6.27 0.34 6.21
C TYR A 121 -6.00 1.55 5.33
N VAL A 122 -5.12 2.44 5.81
CA VAL A 122 -4.65 3.61 5.06
C VAL A 122 -3.13 3.50 4.95
N PRO A 123 -2.57 3.31 3.74
CA PRO A 123 -1.13 3.22 3.55
C PRO A 123 -0.41 4.48 4.01
N THR A 124 0.80 4.34 4.56
CA THR A 124 1.65 5.46 4.97
C THR A 124 1.89 6.48 3.86
N PRO A 125 2.17 6.09 2.60
CA PRO A 125 2.28 7.07 1.51
C PRO A 125 1.03 7.94 1.33
N LEU A 126 -0.16 7.38 1.61
CA LEU A 126 -1.43 8.08 1.48
C LEU A 126 -1.67 9.01 2.68
N LEU A 127 -1.31 8.60 3.90
CA LEU A 127 -1.32 9.48 5.09
C LEU A 127 -0.43 10.71 4.89
N LEU A 128 0.77 10.51 4.33
CA LEU A 128 1.76 11.58 4.13
C LEU A 128 1.49 12.46 2.91
N LYS A 129 0.58 12.05 2.01
CA LYS A 129 0.38 12.67 0.69
C LYS A 129 0.00 14.15 0.78
N ASN A 130 -0.80 14.51 1.78
CA ASN A 130 -1.25 15.88 1.97
C ASN A 130 -0.33 16.70 2.88
N MET A 131 0.75 16.15 3.45
CA MET A 131 1.59 16.87 4.41
C MET A 131 2.69 17.68 3.73
N LYS A 132 3.04 18.84 4.29
CA LYS A 132 4.24 19.59 3.91
C LYS A 132 5.52 18.80 4.22
N ASP A 133 6.59 19.13 3.50
CA ASP A 133 7.88 18.42 3.59
C ASP A 133 8.43 18.37 5.02
N PHE A 134 8.41 19.49 5.76
CA PHE A 134 8.91 19.51 7.13
C PHE A 134 8.17 18.54 8.07
N GLN A 135 6.86 18.35 7.89
CA GLN A 135 6.08 17.39 8.68
C GLN A 135 6.44 15.97 8.30
N ARG A 136 6.63 15.69 7.01
CA ARG A 136 7.08 14.38 6.52
C ARG A 136 8.45 14.02 7.06
N GLU A 137 9.39 14.97 7.04
CA GLU A 137 10.74 14.78 7.59
C GLU A 137 10.71 14.54 9.09
N HIS A 138 9.89 15.29 9.83
CA HIS A 138 9.74 15.08 11.26
C HIS A 138 9.15 13.70 11.58
N ILE A 139 8.11 13.28 10.85
CA ILE A 139 7.51 11.95 10.97
C ILE A 139 8.54 10.86 10.63
N ALA A 140 9.34 11.03 9.58
CA ALA A 140 10.37 10.07 9.22
C ALA A 140 11.43 9.91 10.32
N LYS A 141 11.78 11.00 11.02
CA LYS A 141 12.75 10.99 12.12
C LYS A 141 12.22 10.38 13.41
N ASP A 142 10.92 10.52 13.70
CA ASP A 142 10.34 10.17 15.00
C ASP A 142 9.05 9.33 14.91
N ARG A 143 8.97 8.43 13.92
CA ARG A 143 7.75 7.64 13.62
C ARG A 143 7.23 6.77 14.77
N ASP A 144 8.09 6.43 15.72
CA ASP A 144 7.73 5.59 16.86
C ASP A 144 7.05 6.38 17.99
N ASN A 145 7.14 7.71 17.98
CA ASN A 145 6.46 8.60 18.92
C ASN A 145 5.38 9.45 18.24
N ILE A 146 4.96 9.06 17.02
CA ILE A 146 3.95 9.78 16.24
C ILE A 146 2.89 8.82 15.70
N LEU A 147 1.62 9.23 15.81
CA LEU A 147 0.48 8.54 15.20
C LEU A 147 -0.32 9.47 14.28
N GLY A 148 -0.93 8.87 13.27
CA GLY A 148 -1.92 9.50 12.41
C GLY A 148 -3.34 9.16 12.87
N LEU A 149 -4.17 10.17 13.05
CA LEU A 149 -5.59 10.05 13.34
C LEU A 149 -6.37 10.47 12.09
N VAL A 150 -7.13 9.56 11.49
CA VAL A 150 -7.87 9.82 10.25
C VAL A 150 -9.37 9.75 10.53
N PRO A 151 -10.13 10.84 10.34
CA PRO A 151 -11.57 10.81 10.51
C PRO A 151 -12.22 9.94 9.43
N TYR A 152 -13.10 9.04 9.85
CA TYR A 152 -13.82 8.11 8.98
C TYR A 152 -14.79 8.87 8.06
N GLY A 153 -14.77 8.56 6.77
CA GLY A 153 -15.65 9.19 5.77
C GLY A 153 -15.44 10.69 5.57
N ALA A 154 -14.37 11.27 6.12
CA ALA A 154 -14.14 12.70 6.04
C ALA A 154 -13.55 13.12 4.69
N GLY A 155 -14.40 13.73 3.86
CA GLY A 155 -14.00 14.46 2.67
C GLY A 155 -13.72 15.95 2.93
N PRO A 156 -13.38 16.74 1.88
CA PRO A 156 -13.19 18.19 1.99
C PRO A 156 -14.38 18.94 2.61
N ARG A 157 -15.62 18.49 2.38
CA ARG A 157 -16.81 19.08 3.01
C ARG A 157 -16.82 18.87 4.53
N TRP A 158 -16.41 17.69 4.99
CA TRP A 158 -16.31 17.40 6.41
C TRP A 158 -15.22 18.26 7.04
N GLU A 159 -14.06 18.38 6.38
CA GLU A 159 -12.95 19.20 6.86
C GLU A 159 -13.35 20.67 7.01
N ALA A 160 -13.92 21.28 5.97
CA ALA A 160 -14.34 22.67 6.01
C ALA A 160 -15.34 22.98 7.15
N LYS A 161 -16.21 22.02 7.50
CA LYS A 161 -17.29 22.22 8.48
C LYS A 161 -16.90 21.83 9.91
N TYR A 162 -16.20 20.72 10.09
CA TYR A 162 -16.04 20.08 11.39
C TYR A 162 -14.60 20.06 11.91
N TYR A 163 -13.61 20.35 11.07
CA TYR A 163 -12.21 20.15 11.43
C TYR A 163 -11.76 20.86 12.72
N PRO A 164 -12.04 22.17 12.95
CA PRO A 164 -11.60 22.84 14.18
C PRO A 164 -12.21 22.22 15.44
N ARG A 165 -13.50 21.83 15.38
CA ARG A 165 -14.20 21.18 16.49
C ARG A 165 -13.69 19.76 16.72
N ALA A 166 -13.43 19.01 15.64
CA ALA A 166 -12.84 17.68 15.71
C ALA A 166 -11.44 17.71 16.34
N LEU A 167 -10.60 18.67 15.95
CA LEU A 167 -9.26 18.81 16.52
C LEU A 167 -9.32 19.15 18.02
N ALA A 168 -10.22 20.05 18.42
CA ALA A 168 -10.45 20.38 19.83
C ALA A 168 -10.95 19.15 20.62
N ALA A 169 -11.96 18.44 20.10
CA ALA A 169 -12.49 17.24 20.73
C ALA A 169 -11.43 16.14 20.90
N ILE A 170 -10.56 15.94 19.91
CA ILE A 170 -9.44 14.99 20.03
C ILE A 170 -8.44 15.45 21.09
N ARG A 171 -8.11 16.75 21.16
CA ARG A 171 -7.21 17.28 22.20
C ARG A 171 -7.79 17.09 23.59
N ASP A 172 -9.08 17.40 23.77
CA ASP A 172 -9.76 17.25 25.05
C ASP A 172 -9.81 15.77 25.45
N TRP A 173 -10.15 14.90 24.49
CA TRP A 173 -10.15 13.45 24.69
C TRP A 173 -8.76 12.92 25.08
N ILE A 174 -7.71 13.25 24.31
CA ILE A 174 -6.33 12.84 24.62
C ILE A 174 -5.91 13.35 25.99
N THR A 175 -6.28 14.58 26.36
CA THR A 175 -5.98 15.15 27.69
C THR A 175 -6.64 14.36 28.81
N GLN A 176 -7.93 14.02 28.65
CA GLN A 176 -8.74 13.30 29.64
C GLN A 176 -8.36 11.82 29.82
N VAL A 177 -7.72 11.20 28.82
CA VAL A 177 -7.24 9.82 28.94
C VAL A 177 -6.11 9.76 29.98
N ASP A 178 -6.42 9.27 31.18
CA ASP A 178 -5.45 9.06 32.26
C ASP A 178 -4.76 7.71 32.09
N PHE A 179 -3.73 7.71 31.24
CA PHE A 179 -2.92 6.53 30.94
C PHE A 179 -1.51 6.73 31.52
N GLU A 180 -1.06 5.75 32.31
CA GLU A 180 0.25 5.82 32.97
C GLU A 180 1.37 5.95 31.93
N GLY A 181 2.21 6.97 32.10
CA GLY A 181 3.30 7.23 31.17
C GLY A 181 2.85 7.68 29.78
N LYS A 182 1.62 8.20 29.58
CA LYS A 182 1.10 8.70 28.30
C LYS A 182 2.06 9.64 27.53
N GLY A 183 2.87 10.41 28.25
CA GLY A 183 3.67 11.50 27.69
C GLY A 183 2.86 12.80 27.61
N LYS A 184 3.46 13.85 27.04
CA LYS A 184 2.82 15.17 26.92
C LYS A 184 1.79 15.27 25.80
N CYS A 185 1.82 14.34 24.84
CA CYS A 185 0.84 14.17 23.75
C CYS A 185 0.34 15.48 23.12
N GLN A 186 0.87 15.86 21.96
CA GLN A 186 0.42 17.04 21.23
C GLN A 186 -0.39 16.66 20.00
N VAL A 187 -1.51 17.34 19.77
CA VAL A 187 -2.36 17.11 18.59
C VAL A 187 -2.30 18.29 17.65
N SER A 188 -1.93 18.05 16.40
CA SER A 188 -1.80 19.07 15.36
C SER A 188 -2.50 18.69 14.05
N ARG A 189 -2.63 19.69 13.19
CA ARG A 189 -3.13 19.53 11.83
C ARG A 189 -2.01 19.17 10.86
N ALA A 190 -2.26 18.22 9.96
CA ALA A 190 -1.46 18.12 8.73
C ALA A 190 -1.67 19.36 7.86
N GLU A 191 -0.59 20.08 7.58
CA GLU A 191 -0.60 21.23 6.69
C GLU A 191 -0.59 20.73 5.25
N ALA A 192 -1.60 21.16 4.48
CA ALA A 192 -1.77 20.76 3.09
C ALA A 192 -0.57 21.21 2.24
N GLN A 193 0.07 20.28 1.51
CA GLN A 193 1.13 20.62 0.55
C GLN A 193 0.61 21.42 -0.65
N THR A 194 -0.61 21.10 -1.12
CA THR A 194 -1.24 21.78 -2.26
C THR A 194 -2.60 22.33 -1.85
N SER A 195 -3.00 23.47 -2.43
CA SER A 195 -4.32 24.04 -2.19
C SER A 195 -5.40 23.15 -2.80
N LYS A 196 -6.01 22.34 -1.92
CA LYS A 196 -7.31 21.64 -2.06
C LYS A 196 -7.41 20.65 -3.24
N ASP A 197 -7.19 19.37 -2.95
CA ASP A 197 -7.87 18.29 -3.68
C ASP A 197 -9.39 18.46 -3.42
N MET A 198 -10.13 18.95 -4.42
CA MET A 198 -11.57 19.27 -4.29
C MET A 198 -12.47 18.03 -4.43
N ARG A 199 -11.90 16.83 -4.61
CA ARG A 199 -12.71 15.61 -4.73
C ARG A 199 -13.40 15.30 -3.40
N ASP A 200 -14.70 15.02 -3.45
CA ASP A 200 -15.50 14.69 -2.26
C ASP A 200 -14.91 13.52 -1.43
N PHE A 201 -14.16 12.62 -2.08
CA PHE A 201 -13.40 11.52 -1.46
C PHE A 201 -11.90 11.63 -1.73
N GLY A 202 -11.34 12.83 -1.54
CA GLY A 202 -9.92 13.12 -1.68
C GLY A 202 -9.02 12.34 -0.71
N ASN A 203 -7.73 12.64 -0.75
CA ASN A 203 -6.75 12.03 0.15
C ASN A 203 -7.15 12.26 1.63
N PRO A 204 -6.81 11.33 2.55
CA PRO A 204 -7.22 11.42 3.94
C PRO A 204 -6.70 12.70 4.60
N TRP A 205 -7.53 13.25 5.50
CA TRP A 205 -7.16 14.36 6.36
C TRP A 205 -6.55 13.82 7.65
N THR A 206 -5.23 13.69 7.68
CA THR A 206 -4.54 13.16 8.85
C THR A 206 -4.36 14.26 9.91
N ILE A 207 -4.87 14.00 11.11
CA ILE A 207 -4.52 14.72 12.33
C ILE A 207 -3.30 14.00 12.93
N ILE A 208 -2.30 14.75 13.39
CA ILE A 208 -1.04 14.17 13.86
C ILE A 208 -0.99 14.25 15.39
N LEU A 209 -0.71 13.12 16.03
CA LEU A 209 -0.50 13.00 17.47
C LEU A 209 0.99 12.76 17.73
N TYR A 210 1.67 13.71 18.36
CA TYR A 210 3.11 13.71 18.68
C TYR A 210 3.37 13.38 20.15
N ASP A 211 4.63 13.13 20.50
CA ASP A 211 5.14 12.98 21.88
C ASP A 211 4.38 11.92 22.69
N ILE A 212 3.98 10.83 22.03
CA ILE A 212 3.34 9.69 22.68
C ILE A 212 4.38 8.71 23.19
N SER A 213 4.12 8.09 24.33
CA SER A 213 4.97 7.00 24.81
C SER A 213 4.71 5.68 24.06
N PRO A 214 5.69 4.75 24.02
CA PRO A 214 5.50 3.45 23.37
C PRO A 214 4.32 2.62 23.92
N PRO A 215 4.06 2.53 25.25
CA PRO A 215 2.91 1.80 25.77
C PRO A 215 1.58 2.41 25.35
N PHE A 216 1.47 3.75 25.42
CA PHE A 216 0.24 4.44 25.01
C PHE A 216 -0.01 4.34 23.51
N ARG A 217 1.06 4.40 22.70
CA ARG A 217 1.01 4.15 21.26
C ARG A 217 0.47 2.76 20.94
N ALA A 218 0.99 1.73 21.60
CA ALA A 218 0.52 0.35 21.40
C ALA A 218 -0.97 0.22 21.76
N TRP A 219 -1.37 0.79 22.90
CA TRP A 219 -2.77 0.83 23.33
C TRP A 219 -3.68 1.52 22.30
N LEU A 220 -3.31 2.70 21.80
CA LEU A 220 -4.08 3.42 20.78
C LEU A 220 -4.16 2.66 19.45
N LEU A 221 -3.08 2.01 19.02
CA LEU A 221 -3.04 1.22 17.79
C LEU A 221 -3.90 -0.04 17.87
N ASP A 222 -3.99 -0.67 19.03
CA ASP A 222 -4.86 -1.83 19.26
C ASP A 222 -6.31 -1.42 19.44
N LEU A 223 -6.57 -0.28 20.07
CA LEU A 223 -7.90 0.32 20.11
C LEU A 223 -8.41 0.55 18.68
N GLY A 224 -7.55 1.11 17.81
CA GLY A 224 -7.72 1.21 16.36
C GLY A 224 -8.76 2.22 15.90
N VAL A 225 -9.90 2.32 16.58
CA VAL A 225 -11.00 3.25 16.27
C VAL A 225 -11.46 3.95 17.55
N VAL A 226 -11.62 5.27 17.46
CA VAL A 226 -12.10 6.15 18.54
C VAL A 226 -13.35 6.87 18.07
N ALA A 227 -14.46 6.73 18.79
CA ALA A 227 -15.69 7.47 18.51
C ALA A 227 -15.87 8.59 19.54
N LEU A 228 -16.03 9.83 19.06
CA LEU A 228 -16.30 11.00 19.89
C LEU A 228 -17.76 11.44 19.68
N SER A 229 -18.47 11.69 20.78
CA SER A 229 -19.88 12.11 20.77
C SER A 229 -20.07 13.49 20.13
N GLU A 230 -19.15 14.42 20.39
CA GLU A 230 -19.10 15.74 19.76
C GLU A 230 -17.72 15.91 19.08
N PRO A 231 -17.63 16.30 17.80
CA PRO A 231 -18.71 16.68 16.87
C PRO A 231 -19.42 15.48 16.19
N GLY A 232 -19.45 14.30 16.81
CA GLY A 232 -20.00 13.08 16.20
C GLY A 232 -19.03 12.51 15.16
N ALA A 233 -17.75 12.39 15.53
CA ALA A 233 -16.69 11.97 14.64
C ALA A 233 -16.03 10.69 15.12
N THR A 234 -15.82 9.77 14.18
CA THR A 234 -15.07 8.54 14.40
C THR A 234 -13.70 8.67 13.76
N PHE A 235 -12.63 8.40 14.51
CA PHE A 235 -11.25 8.49 14.05
C PHE A 235 -10.61 7.12 14.07
N MET A 236 -9.78 6.87 13.05
CA MET A 236 -8.97 5.67 12.92
C MET A 236 -7.54 6.01 13.31
N VAL A 237 -6.89 5.11 14.05
CA VAL A 237 -5.52 5.26 14.53
C VAL A 237 -4.56 4.47 13.63
N HIS A 238 -3.60 5.17 13.06
CA HIS A 238 -2.61 4.63 12.13
C HIS A 238 -1.18 4.93 12.57
N SER A 239 -0.28 3.97 12.37
CA SER A 239 1.16 4.17 12.48
C SER A 239 1.74 4.68 11.16
N PHE A 240 2.81 5.47 11.25
CA PHE A 240 3.63 5.85 10.11
C PHE A 240 4.75 4.83 9.87
N ASP A 241 4.38 3.65 9.38
CA ASP A 241 5.35 2.60 9.03
C ASP A 241 5.61 2.62 7.52
N GLU A 242 6.86 2.68 7.09
CA GLU A 242 7.24 2.65 5.67
C GLU A 242 6.86 1.32 5.01
N LYS A 243 6.75 0.25 5.80
CA LYS A 243 6.27 -1.06 5.35
C LYS A 243 4.77 -1.07 5.06
N ASN A 244 4.01 -0.09 5.57
CA ASN A 244 2.58 0.06 5.29
C ASN A 244 2.33 0.66 3.90
N MET A 245 2.59 -0.13 2.87
CA MET A 245 2.37 0.20 1.47
C MET A 245 0.99 -0.25 0.97
N SER A 246 0.47 0.37 -0.09
CA SER A 246 -0.84 0.00 -0.63
C SER A 246 -0.86 -1.45 -1.12
N TRP A 247 -1.77 -2.24 -0.54
CA TRP A 247 -2.09 -3.58 -1.03
C TRP A 247 -3.05 -3.55 -2.23
N VAL A 248 -3.66 -2.41 -2.57
CA VAL A 248 -4.51 -2.29 -3.77
C VAL A 248 -3.62 -2.11 -5.00
N LEU A 249 -3.78 -3.00 -5.97
CA LEU A 249 -2.99 -3.02 -7.21
C LEU A 249 -3.81 -2.46 -8.39
N LEU A 250 -4.98 -3.06 -8.65
CA LEU A 250 -5.85 -2.75 -9.79
C LEU A 250 -7.33 -2.73 -9.36
N ASN A 251 -8.15 -2.05 -10.16
CA ASN A 251 -9.61 -2.20 -10.13
C ASN A 251 -10.07 -2.55 -11.55
N PHE A 252 -11.00 -3.49 -11.64
CA PHE A 252 -11.63 -3.93 -12.87
C PHE A 252 -13.13 -3.61 -12.81
N TRP A 253 -13.68 -3.20 -13.94
CA TRP A 253 -15.07 -2.81 -14.14
C TRP A 253 -15.54 -3.39 -15.46
N GLY A 254 -16.83 -3.58 -15.61
CA GLY A 254 -17.43 -4.06 -16.84
C GLY A 254 -18.38 -5.24 -16.61
N PRO A 255 -18.96 -5.79 -17.68
CA PRO A 255 -20.01 -6.80 -17.60
C PRO A 255 -19.53 -8.14 -17.03
N ALA A 256 -18.22 -8.41 -17.05
CA ALA A 256 -17.63 -9.63 -16.48
C ALA A 256 -17.40 -9.57 -14.96
N VAL A 257 -17.75 -8.45 -14.31
CA VAL A 257 -17.65 -8.32 -12.86
C VAL A 257 -18.95 -8.81 -12.22
N GLU A 258 -18.90 -10.04 -11.72
CA GLU A 258 -20.05 -10.70 -11.09
C GLU A 258 -19.78 -10.96 -9.61
N GLU A 259 -20.84 -11.01 -8.80
CA GLU A 259 -20.74 -11.35 -7.39
C GLU A 259 -20.67 -12.87 -7.24
N GLY A 260 -19.59 -13.36 -6.64
CA GLY A 260 -19.48 -14.76 -6.24
C GLY A 260 -18.03 -15.20 -6.06
N GLU A 261 -17.84 -16.23 -5.25
CA GLU A 261 -16.50 -16.72 -4.90
C GLU A 261 -15.84 -17.43 -6.07
N GLU A 262 -16.58 -18.26 -6.80
CA GLU A 262 -16.09 -19.01 -7.96
C GLU A 262 -15.73 -18.06 -9.12
N GLU A 263 -16.54 -17.04 -9.34
CA GLU A 263 -16.31 -15.97 -10.32
C GLU A 263 -15.03 -15.19 -9.97
N CYS A 264 -14.81 -14.89 -8.68
CA CYS A 264 -13.57 -14.28 -8.22
C CYS A 264 -12.35 -15.19 -8.43
N ILE A 265 -12.49 -16.50 -8.22
CA ILE A 265 -11.43 -17.51 -8.39
C ILE A 265 -11.07 -17.67 -9.86
N GLU A 266 -12.06 -17.80 -10.73
CA GLU A 266 -11.87 -17.90 -12.18
C GLU A 266 -11.18 -16.64 -12.71
N ALA A 267 -11.72 -15.47 -12.37
CA ALA A 267 -11.14 -14.19 -12.78
C ALA A 267 -9.69 -14.01 -12.25
N LEU A 268 -9.41 -14.36 -10.99
CA LEU A 268 -8.06 -14.27 -10.44
C LEU A 268 -7.09 -15.25 -11.10
N THR A 269 -7.54 -16.46 -11.44
CA THR A 269 -6.74 -17.46 -12.18
C THR A 269 -6.37 -16.91 -13.56
N GLU A 270 -7.33 -16.33 -14.28
CA GLU A 270 -7.11 -15.73 -15.59
C GLU A 270 -6.17 -14.51 -15.53
N ILE A 271 -6.35 -13.64 -14.53
CA ILE A 271 -5.44 -12.51 -14.25
C ILE A 271 -4.00 -13.02 -14.02
N LYS A 272 -3.81 -14.02 -13.15
CA LYS A 272 -2.48 -14.60 -12.89
C LYS A 272 -1.88 -15.22 -14.16
N ARG A 273 -2.69 -15.93 -14.96
CA ARG A 273 -2.24 -16.54 -16.22
C ARG A 273 -1.67 -15.50 -17.18
N LYS A 274 -2.34 -14.34 -17.32
CA LYS A 274 -1.82 -13.23 -18.14
C LYS A 274 -0.54 -12.62 -17.58
N ILE A 275 -0.44 -12.50 -16.26
CA ILE A 275 0.74 -11.93 -15.58
C ILE A 275 1.98 -12.81 -15.77
N PHE A 276 1.84 -14.14 -15.76
CA PHE A 276 2.97 -15.08 -15.80
C PHE A 276 3.83 -14.94 -17.06
N ASP A 277 3.22 -14.64 -18.19
CA ASP A 277 3.90 -14.57 -19.49
C ASP A 277 4.09 -13.12 -19.98
N ASP A 278 3.69 -12.12 -19.19
CA ASP A 278 3.77 -10.73 -19.60
C ASP A 278 5.20 -10.18 -19.57
N ARG A 279 5.64 -9.58 -20.69
CA ARG A 279 7.00 -9.07 -20.85
C ARG A 279 7.33 -7.89 -19.91
N ALA A 280 6.37 -7.02 -19.60
CA ALA A 280 6.60 -5.89 -18.71
C ALA A 280 6.80 -6.38 -17.27
N VAL A 281 5.99 -7.35 -16.83
CA VAL A 281 6.16 -8.06 -15.55
C VAL A 281 7.53 -8.72 -15.49
N VAL A 282 7.92 -9.43 -16.55
CA VAL A 282 9.24 -10.08 -16.64
C VAL A 282 10.38 -9.10 -16.42
N ASN A 283 10.32 -7.93 -17.04
CA ASN A 283 11.35 -6.90 -16.90
C ASN A 283 11.43 -6.35 -15.47
N VAL A 284 10.28 -6.09 -14.81
CA VAL A 284 10.27 -5.62 -13.42
C VAL A 284 10.86 -6.69 -12.49
N VAL A 285 10.53 -7.96 -12.68
CA VAL A 285 11.11 -9.05 -11.89
C VAL A 285 12.61 -9.19 -12.10
N ARG A 286 13.10 -9.03 -13.33
CA ARG A 286 14.55 -9.03 -13.59
C ARG A 286 15.25 -7.88 -12.86
N GLU A 287 14.66 -6.68 -12.88
CA GLU A 287 15.17 -5.52 -12.14
C GLU A 287 15.21 -5.77 -10.63
N LEU A 288 14.15 -6.36 -10.05
CA LEU A 288 14.09 -6.75 -8.63
C LEU A 288 15.23 -7.71 -8.25
N VAL A 289 15.44 -8.74 -9.06
CA VAL A 289 16.51 -9.74 -8.83
C VAL A 289 17.88 -9.10 -8.95
N ALA A 290 18.08 -8.20 -9.92
CA ALA A 290 19.35 -7.53 -10.15
C ALA A 290 19.72 -6.56 -9.01
N ASN A 291 18.76 -5.77 -8.53
CA ASN A 291 19.02 -4.72 -7.55
C ASN A 291 19.19 -5.22 -6.11
N LYS A 292 18.97 -6.52 -5.83
CA LYS A 292 18.92 -7.10 -4.48
C LYS A 292 18.00 -6.32 -3.51
N SER A 293 17.07 -5.51 -4.02
CA SER A 293 16.23 -4.57 -3.26
C SER A 293 15.15 -5.24 -2.42
N LEU A 294 15.16 -6.57 -2.38
CA LEU A 294 14.30 -7.35 -1.52
C LEU A 294 15.05 -7.59 -0.20
N GLU A 295 14.94 -6.62 0.70
CA GLU A 295 15.44 -6.76 2.07
C GLU A 295 14.92 -8.08 2.68
N GLY A 296 15.84 -8.97 3.06
CA GLY A 296 15.61 -10.04 4.02
C GLY A 296 14.91 -11.34 3.58
N GLU A 297 14.03 -11.36 2.59
CA GLU A 297 13.16 -12.54 2.36
C GLU A 297 13.58 -13.48 1.22
N TYR A 298 14.54 -13.06 0.39
CA TYR A 298 14.69 -13.64 -0.95
C TYR A 298 16.13 -13.90 -1.43
N PRO A 299 17.09 -14.31 -0.56
CA PRO A 299 18.47 -14.59 -1.00
C PRO A 299 18.57 -15.68 -2.07
N ASP A 300 17.53 -16.51 -2.22
CA ASP A 300 17.47 -17.60 -3.20
C ASP A 300 16.71 -17.25 -4.50
N LEU A 301 16.26 -16.01 -4.73
CA LEU A 301 15.57 -15.67 -5.98
C LEU A 301 16.45 -15.85 -7.21
N ALA A 302 17.75 -15.59 -7.10
CA ALA A 302 18.68 -15.80 -8.21
C ALA A 302 18.75 -17.26 -8.68
N LYS A 303 18.32 -18.22 -7.84
CA LYS A 303 18.27 -19.65 -8.16
C LYS A 303 16.92 -20.11 -8.71
N LYS A 304 15.91 -19.24 -8.71
CA LYS A 304 14.54 -19.56 -9.13
C LYS A 304 14.32 -19.13 -10.58
N SER A 305 13.49 -19.88 -11.29
CA SER A 305 13.05 -19.46 -12.63
C SER A 305 12.17 -18.22 -12.55
N HIS A 306 12.06 -17.46 -13.63
CA HIS A 306 11.21 -16.26 -13.65
C HIS A 306 9.75 -16.58 -13.25
N LYS A 307 9.17 -17.67 -13.77
CA LYS A 307 7.82 -18.12 -13.40
C LYS A 307 7.68 -18.40 -11.91
N GLN A 308 8.68 -19.00 -11.27
CA GLN A 308 8.69 -19.24 -9.82
C GLN A 308 8.68 -17.93 -9.03
N ILE A 309 9.41 -16.92 -9.50
CA ILE A 309 9.41 -15.61 -8.85
C ILE A 309 8.04 -14.93 -9.02
N VAL A 310 7.46 -14.94 -10.22
CA VAL A 310 6.12 -14.37 -10.44
C VAL A 310 5.06 -15.09 -9.61
N ALA A 311 5.09 -16.41 -9.55
CA ALA A 311 4.19 -17.19 -8.70
C ALA A 311 4.30 -16.78 -7.22
N MET A 312 5.52 -16.58 -6.72
CA MET A 312 5.75 -16.09 -5.36
C MET A 312 5.20 -14.67 -5.15
N LEU A 313 5.50 -13.72 -6.05
CA LEU A 313 5.03 -12.33 -5.95
C LEU A 313 3.51 -12.21 -6.06
N THR A 314 2.86 -13.12 -6.78
CA THR A 314 1.40 -13.17 -6.96
C THR A 314 0.69 -14.11 -5.97
N SER A 315 1.43 -14.81 -5.09
CA SER A 315 0.86 -15.79 -4.16
C SER A 315 -0.08 -15.18 -3.11
N SER A 316 0.09 -13.89 -2.80
CA SER A 316 -0.76 -13.14 -1.88
C SER A 316 -1.95 -12.45 -2.57
N PHE A 317 -2.11 -12.62 -3.89
CA PHE A 317 -3.14 -11.92 -4.64
C PHE A 317 -4.53 -12.39 -4.24
N ARG A 318 -5.45 -11.43 -4.15
CA ARG A 318 -6.86 -11.62 -3.81
C ARG A 318 -7.69 -10.75 -4.72
N LEU A 319 -8.82 -11.27 -5.19
CA LEU A 319 -9.83 -10.48 -5.87
C LEU A 319 -10.97 -10.23 -4.89
N VAL A 320 -11.38 -8.96 -4.75
CA VAL A 320 -12.48 -8.57 -3.88
C VAL A 320 -13.56 -7.93 -4.72
N TYR A 321 -14.75 -8.53 -4.73
CA TYR A 321 -15.95 -7.91 -5.26
C TYR A 321 -16.35 -6.73 -4.36
N ILE A 322 -16.57 -5.57 -4.97
CA ILE A 322 -17.03 -4.38 -4.29
C ILE A 322 -18.32 -3.92 -4.99
N PRO A 323 -19.49 -4.04 -4.34
CA PRO A 323 -20.69 -3.43 -4.86
C PRO A 323 -20.50 -1.92 -4.84
N SER A 324 -20.78 -1.28 -5.96
CA SER A 324 -20.80 0.17 -6.10
C SER A 324 -21.86 0.58 -7.09
N ASN A 325 -22.33 1.81 -6.97
CA ASN A 325 -23.20 2.44 -7.94
C ASN A 325 -22.45 3.58 -8.61
N ASP A 326 -22.85 3.92 -9.84
CA ASP A 326 -22.34 5.10 -10.53
C ASP A 326 -22.99 6.40 -10.01
N ARG A 327 -22.80 7.51 -10.73
CA ARG A 327 -23.39 8.81 -10.36
C ARG A 327 -24.90 8.87 -10.54
N ASN A 328 -25.47 8.02 -11.39
CA ASN A 328 -26.90 7.93 -11.64
C ASN A 328 -27.60 6.98 -10.66
N GLY A 329 -26.82 6.24 -9.86
CA GLY A 329 -27.32 5.23 -8.94
C GLY A 329 -27.41 3.84 -9.57
N ASP A 330 -26.98 3.69 -10.82
CA ASP A 330 -26.99 2.41 -11.52
C ASP A 330 -25.88 1.50 -10.97
N PRO A 331 -26.15 0.18 -10.81
CA PRO A 331 -25.13 -0.77 -10.37
C PRO A 331 -23.89 -0.70 -11.27
N HIS A 332 -22.76 -0.44 -10.65
CA HIS A 332 -21.46 -0.37 -11.28
C HIS A 332 -20.42 -1.09 -10.39
N PRO A 333 -20.57 -2.41 -10.21
CA PRO A 333 -19.68 -3.18 -9.34
C PRO A 333 -18.27 -3.22 -9.91
N ARG A 334 -17.31 -3.54 -9.04
CA ARG A 334 -15.92 -3.69 -9.43
C ARG A 334 -15.24 -4.85 -8.73
N PHE A 335 -14.29 -5.47 -9.41
CA PHE A 335 -13.29 -6.29 -8.76
C PHE A 335 -12.09 -5.44 -8.39
N GLN A 336 -11.61 -5.56 -7.15
CA GLN A 336 -10.38 -4.93 -6.71
C GLN A 336 -9.31 -5.99 -6.50
N LEU A 337 -8.27 -5.97 -7.33
CA LEU A 337 -7.11 -6.82 -7.14
C LEU A 337 -6.24 -6.25 -6.03
N ARG A 338 -6.06 -7.06 -5.00
CA ARG A 338 -5.20 -6.77 -3.86
C ARG A 338 -4.05 -7.77 -3.80
N GLY A 339 -2.92 -7.37 -3.25
CA GLY A 339 -1.78 -8.25 -3.03
C GLY A 339 -0.74 -7.56 -2.16
N ARG A 340 0.12 -8.36 -1.53
CA ARG A 340 1.25 -7.87 -0.73
C ARG A 340 2.14 -6.99 -1.63
N PRO A 341 2.54 -5.80 -1.18
CA PRO A 341 3.55 -5.00 -1.86
C PRO A 341 4.82 -5.83 -2.09
N ILE A 342 5.39 -5.72 -3.29
CA ILE A 342 6.58 -6.49 -3.66
C ILE A 342 7.88 -5.82 -3.17
N SER A 343 7.80 -4.59 -2.68
CA SER A 343 8.92 -3.83 -2.13
C SER A 343 8.40 -2.68 -1.25
N THR A 344 9.22 -2.25 -0.29
CA THR A 344 9.05 -1.01 0.47
C THR A 344 9.49 0.22 -0.35
N ASP A 345 10.28 0.03 -1.40
CA ASP A 345 10.64 1.07 -2.36
C ASP A 345 9.42 1.44 -3.21
N ARG A 346 9.03 2.72 -3.13
CA ARG A 346 7.87 3.28 -3.83
C ARG A 346 8.04 3.26 -5.35
N GLU A 347 9.25 3.48 -5.87
CA GLU A 347 9.50 3.49 -7.30
C GLU A 347 9.36 2.09 -7.89
N ILE A 348 9.94 1.10 -7.22
CA ILE A 348 9.82 -0.31 -7.60
C ILE A 348 8.36 -0.77 -7.53
N GLN A 349 7.66 -0.50 -6.41
CA GLN A 349 6.25 -0.85 -6.27
C GLN A 349 5.38 -0.15 -7.33
N ARG A 350 5.70 1.10 -7.69
CA ARG A 350 5.02 1.82 -8.78
C ARG A 350 5.27 1.15 -10.13
N LYS A 351 6.51 0.79 -10.45
CA LYS A 351 6.85 0.07 -11.70
C LYS A 351 6.09 -1.24 -11.80
N TRP A 352 6.01 -1.99 -10.70
CA TRP A 352 5.21 -3.22 -10.62
C TRP A 352 3.74 -2.99 -10.94
N VAL A 353 3.11 -2.03 -10.27
CA VAL A 353 1.69 -1.70 -10.53
C VAL A 353 1.48 -1.20 -11.96
N MET A 354 2.42 -0.43 -12.52
CA MET A 354 2.35 0.01 -13.93
C MET A 354 2.47 -1.16 -14.91
N ALA A 355 3.37 -2.11 -14.66
CA ALA A 355 3.50 -3.32 -15.47
C ALA A 355 2.19 -4.12 -15.47
N LEU A 356 1.59 -4.34 -14.29
CA LEU A 356 0.27 -4.98 -14.19
C LEU A 356 -0.82 -4.22 -14.97
N ARG A 357 -0.85 -2.87 -14.89
CA ARG A 357 -1.83 -2.05 -15.63
C ARG A 357 -1.66 -2.09 -17.14
N SER A 358 -0.46 -2.39 -17.63
CA SER A 358 -0.19 -2.45 -19.08
C SER A 358 -0.71 -3.73 -19.74
N ILE A 359 -1.08 -4.73 -18.94
CA ILE A 359 -1.63 -6.01 -19.41
C ILE A 359 -3.06 -5.79 -19.91
N LYS A 360 -3.38 -6.39 -21.06
CA LYS A 360 -4.75 -6.47 -21.57
C LYS A 360 -5.45 -7.69 -20.98
N TYR A 361 -6.40 -7.43 -20.08
CA TYR A 361 -7.31 -8.41 -19.51
C TYR A 361 -8.60 -8.33 -20.33
N ASN A 362 -8.69 -9.15 -21.37
CA ASN A 362 -9.88 -9.22 -22.23
C ASN A 362 -10.85 -10.27 -21.70
#